data_AF-A0A352W9K6-F1
#
_entry.id   AF-A0A352W9K6-F1
#
_cell.length_a   1.000
_cell.length_b   1.000
_cell.length_c   1.000
_cell.angle_alpha   90.00
_cell.angle_beta   90.00
_cell.angle_gamma   90.00
#
_symmetry.space_group_name_H-M   'P 1'
#
loop_
_entity.id
_entity.type
_entity.pdbx_description
1 polymer ?
#
loop_
_entity_poly.entity_id
_entity_poly.type
_entity_poly.pdbx_seq_one_letter_code
_entity_poly.pdbx_strand_id
1 'polypeptide(L)' 'MPFDFRKEYKENYMPKSKPEIVDVPKANYIAVRGKGNPNEEGGAYQKALGVLYAVAYTLKMSSKSDYK' A
#
# COMPACT_ATOMS: atom_id res chain seq x y z
N MET A 1 8.50 -6.35 17.22
CA MET A 1 7.39 -5.42 16.93
C MET A 1 7.17 -5.43 15.41
N PRO A 2 5.92 -5.47 14.89
CA PRO A 2 5.72 -5.39 13.43
C PRO A 2 6.28 -4.07 12.90
N PHE A 3 6.96 -4.13 11.75
CA PHE A 3 7.49 -2.94 11.09
C PHE A 3 6.33 -2.02 10.67
N ASP A 4 6.36 -0.76 11.11
CA ASP A 4 5.33 0.24 10.81
C ASP A 4 5.93 1.34 9.94
N PHE A 5 5.66 1.27 8.64
CA PHE A 5 6.18 2.20 7.64
C PHE A 5 5.92 3.67 7.99
N ARG A 6 4.79 4.00 8.63
CA ARG A 6 4.47 5.39 9.01
C ARG A 6 5.37 5.90 10.12
N LYS A 7 5.84 5.01 11.00
CA LYS A 7 6.75 5.36 12.10
C LYS A 7 8.21 5.39 11.67
N GLU A 8 8.60 4.45 10.81
CA GLU A 8 9.99 4.29 10.36
C GLU A 8 10.34 5.28 9.24
N TYR A 9 9.37 5.65 8.39
CA TYR A 9 9.58 6.59 7.27
C TYR A 9 8.70 7.83 7.40
N LYS A 10 8.71 8.49 8.55
CA LYS A 10 7.83 9.64 8.85
C LYS A 10 7.85 10.73 7.78
N GLU A 11 9.01 11.02 7.21
CA GLU A 11 9.15 12.05 6.17
C GLU A 11 8.31 11.73 4.91
N ASN A 12 8.15 10.44 4.59
CA ASN A 12 7.38 9.98 3.42
C ASN A 12 5.86 9.84 3.69
N TYR A 13 5.45 9.73 4.96
CA TYR A 13 4.05 9.43 5.34
C TYR A 13 3.38 10.49 6.21
N MET A 14 4.15 11.42 6.78
CA MET A 14 3.70 12.51 7.63
C MET A 14 4.40 13.83 7.25
N PRO A 15 4.23 14.31 6.01
CA PRO A 15 4.84 15.56 5.56
C PRO A 15 4.22 16.76 6.30
N LYS A 16 4.97 17.86 6.37
CA LYS A 16 4.46 19.14 6.87
C LYS A 16 3.57 19.80 5.82
N SER A 17 2.77 20.79 6.21
CA SER A 17 1.98 21.62 5.29
C SER A 17 2.82 22.61 4.46
N LYS A 18 4.10 22.30 4.23
CA LYS A 18 5.05 23.09 3.45
C LYS A 18 5.68 22.18 2.39
N PRO A 19 5.75 22.62 1.12
CA PRO A 19 6.46 21.87 0.10
C PRO A 19 7.94 21.68 0.47
N GLU A 20 8.43 20.44 0.33
CA GLU A 20 9.82 20.08 0.58
C GLU A 20 10.26 18.97 -0.39
N ILE A 21 11.56 18.90 -0.67
CA ILE A 21 12.15 17.81 -1.47
C ILE A 21 12.38 16.63 -0.54
N VAL A 22 11.94 15.44 -0.95
CA VAL A 22 12.09 14.20 -0.17
C VAL A 22 12.72 13.10 -1.02
N ASP A 23 13.54 12.26 -0.39
CA ASP A 23 14.11 11.08 -1.01
C ASP A 23 13.24 9.86 -0.72
N VAL A 24 12.69 9.26 -1.76
CA VAL A 24 11.84 8.07 -1.64
C VAL A 24 12.72 6.81 -1.82
N PRO A 25 12.94 6.00 -0.77
CA PRO A 25 13.76 4.81 -0.88
C PRO A 25 13.07 3.72 -1.71
N LYS A 26 13.87 2.83 -2.29
CA LYS A 26 13.34 1.66 -3.00
C LYS A 26 12.55 0.79 -2.03
N ALA A 27 11.33 0.42 -2.41
CA ALA A 27 10.46 -0.48 -1.67
C ALA A 27 9.75 -1.48 -2.59
N ASN A 28 9.22 -2.54 -1.99
CA ASN A 28 8.43 -3.54 -2.70
C ASN A 28 6.94 -3.19 -2.60
N TYR A 29 6.26 -3.19 -3.73
CA TYR A 29 4.83 -2.88 -3.82
C TYR A 29 4.10 -4.00 -4.55
N ILE A 30 2.91 -4.33 -4.05
CA ILE A 30 1.89 -5.00 -4.86
C ILE A 30 1.13 -3.93 -5.63
N ALA A 31 0.88 -4.16 -6.92
CA ALA A 31 0.25 -3.17 -7.78
C ALA A 31 -0.70 -3.82 -8.78
N VAL A 32 -1.80 -3.14 -9.07
CA VAL A 32 -2.73 -3.46 -10.14
C VAL A 32 -2.74 -2.29 -11.11
N ARG A 33 -2.44 -2.56 -12.37
CA ARG A 33 -2.52 -1.54 -13.43
C ARG A 33 -3.95 -1.43 -13.92
N GLY A 34 -4.42 -0.19 -14.11
CA GLY A 34 -5.77 0.06 -14.56
C GLY A 34 -5.93 1.49 -15.09
N LYS A 35 -7.10 1.77 -15.66
CA LYS A 35 -7.52 3.08 -16.15
C LYS A 35 -9.03 3.24 -15.93
N GLY A 36 -9.51 4.47 -15.84
CA GLY A 36 -10.94 4.77 -15.69
C GLY A 36 -11.21 5.76 -14.55
N ASN A 37 -12.49 5.98 -14.27
CA ASN A 37 -12.92 6.85 -13.19
C ASN A 37 -12.83 6.11 -11.85
N PRO A 38 -12.02 6.57 -10.88
CA PRO A 38 -11.93 5.91 -9.57
C PRO A 38 -13.21 6.01 -8.73
N ASN A 39 -14.10 6.95 -9.06
CA ASN A 39 -15.36 7.19 -8.35
C ASN A 39 -16.55 6.41 -8.94
N GLU A 40 -16.32 5.58 -9.96
CA GLU A 40 -17.36 4.72 -10.52
C GLU A 40 -17.68 3.57 -9.57
N GLU A 41 -18.92 3.50 -9.10
CA GLU A 41 -19.38 2.44 -8.21
C GLU A 41 -19.29 1.08 -8.89
N GLY A 42 -18.63 0.11 -8.25
CA GLY A 42 -18.37 -1.20 -8.85
C GLY A 42 -17.37 -1.16 -10.02
N GLY A 43 -16.74 0.00 -10.25
CA GLY A 43 -15.75 0.24 -11.30
C GLY A 43 -14.43 -0.50 -11.08
N ALA A 44 -13.53 -0.34 -12.05
CA ALA A 44 -12.24 -1.05 -12.07
C ALA A 44 -11.37 -0.73 -10.84
N TYR A 45 -11.38 0.51 -10.35
CA TYR A 45 -10.59 0.93 -9.19
C TYR A 45 -11.06 0.26 -7.90
N GLN A 46 -12.38 0.25 -7.62
CA GLN A 46 -12.94 -0.39 -6.42
C GLN A 46 -12.64 -1.90 -6.41
N LYS A 47 -12.76 -2.57 -7.57
CA LYS A 47 -12.39 -3.98 -7.72
C LYS A 47 -10.90 -4.22 -7.47
N ALA A 48 -10.03 -3.35 -8.02
CA ALA A 48 -8.59 -3.43 -7.80
C ALA A 48 -8.21 -3.29 -6.33
N LEU A 49 -8.86 -2.37 -5.58
CA LEU A 49 -8.68 -2.25 -4.14
C LEU A 49 -9.04 -3.55 -3.41
N GLY A 50 -10.19 -4.15 -3.73
CA GLY A 50 -10.61 -5.42 -3.13
C GLY A 50 -9.56 -6.52 -3.30
N VAL A 51 -9.00 -6.66 -4.51
CA VAL A 51 -7.93 -7.62 -4.79
C VAL A 51 -6.65 -7.29 -4.01
N LEU A 52 -6.21 -6.03 -4.01
CA LEU A 52 -5.01 -5.60 -3.30
C LEU A 52 -5.11 -5.87 -1.79
N TYR A 53 -6.25 -5.58 -1.17
CA TYR A 53 -6.47 -5.84 0.25
C TYR A 53 -6.51 -7.34 0.56
N ALA A 54 -7.18 -8.14 -0.28
CA ALA A 54 -7.21 -9.59 -0.12
C ALA A 54 -5.79 -10.19 -0.17
N VAL A 55 -4.99 -9.82 -1.19
CA VAL A 55 -3.61 -10.29 -1.34
C VAL A 55 -2.73 -9.83 -0.17
N ALA A 56 -2.79 -8.55 0.21
CA ALA A 56 -2.00 -8.01 1.32
C ALA A 56 -2.29 -8.73 2.64
N TYR A 57 -3.56 -9.00 2.93
CA TYR A 57 -3.94 -9.67 4.17
C TYR A 57 -3.52 -11.15 4.18
N THR A 58 -3.67 -11.84 3.05
CA THR A 58 -3.18 -13.22 2.90
C THR A 58 -1.66 -13.29 3.11
N LEU A 59 -0.88 -12.40 2.50
CA LEU A 59 0.58 -12.35 2.69
C LEU A 59 0.98 -12.07 4.15
N LYS A 60 0.27 -11.14 4.81
CA LYS A 60 0.51 -10.82 6.23
C LYS A 60 0.22 -12.01 7.15
N MET A 61 -0.73 -12.86 6.79
CA MET A 61 -1.10 -14.03 7.59
C MET A 61 -0.26 -15.26 7.24
N SER A 62 0.17 -15.41 5.99
CA SER A 62 1.07 -16.51 5.60
C SER A 62 2.41 -16.41 6.33
N SER A 63 2.90 -15.20 6.61
CA SER A 63 4.11 -15.01 7.43
C SER A 63 3.94 -15.40 8.91
N LYS A 64 2.73 -15.80 9.33
CA LYS A 64 2.41 -16.24 10.70
C LYS A 64 2.03 -17.71 10.78
N SER A 65 2.02 -18.44 9.67
CA SER A 65 1.79 -19.89 9.64
C SER A 65 3.11 -20.63 9.39
N ASP A 66 3.06 -21.97 9.46
CA ASP A 66 4.20 -22.84 9.13
C ASP A 66 4.51 -22.92 7.62
N TYR A 67 3.84 -22.09 6.81
CA TYR A 67 3.99 -22.05 5.37
C TYR A 67 5.34 -21.39 5.03
N LYS A 68 6.29 -22.19 4.53
CA LYS A 68 7.61 -21.74 4.06
C LYS A 68 7.58 -21.27 2.61
#